data_AF-A0A8E5HU79-F1
#
_entry.id   AF-A0A8E5HU79-F1
#
_cell.length_a   1.000
_cell.length_b   1.000
_cell.length_c   1.000
_cell.angle_alpha   90.00
_cell.angle_beta   90.00
_cell.angle_gamma   90.00
#
_symmetry.space_group_name_H-M   'P 1'
#
loop_
_entity.id
_entity.type
_entity.pdbx_description
1 polymer ?
#
loop_
_entity_poly.entity_id
_entity_poly.type
_entity_poly.pdbx_seq_one_letter_code
_entity_poly.pdbx_strand_id
1 'polypeptide(L)'
;MSAQQNTAPPVIFPGGIMQRRLLDALENNESYYELAIELVELGIRLQNDPDLARQGVNMATTAHSLRRQQQCNWELIVLLLSMERSAVRAVILGTVAHDAACGMLKAYTKPHNESYSQGIYVIGLKKAGTAGLFLNQHELRRLIKGVEDYILGAQIFAAKALTQCTSGERALVRWIKSVDGNMPINYRAAPAGRPERAKFIQSQKEVETARLLVESLNRRLLASASVASPATASGAAPRQVQSPLYVGCSANLEQRLGNYAPTQRMTKINKPLALTVCILQAQKVDIQLDAHVVLQTWKPEQLALAEQLVISLAGSLIHQTGFNLIPGGTNSGSAAGIGRAEEKILSGRPGYLQANLDASLQDRRQRRDFEYRLQQIDAEIDACFEEAKRGYPQDHTQIVAFTSRPAAATIETARLDLERLNQQLREAEIANQRAKSMWSVMKAGWPDLCTRAEDEYDRAMGEVADQAMGDVDDE
;
A
#
# COMPACT_ATOMS: atom_id res chain seq x y z
N MET A 1 -12.28 31.43 -13.63
CA MET A 1 -11.53 30.24 -14.08
C MET A 1 -11.73 29.16 -13.03
N SER A 2 -12.67 28.26 -13.25
CA SER A 2 -12.99 27.15 -12.34
C SER A 2 -11.83 26.16 -12.33
N ALA A 3 -11.21 25.95 -11.16
CA ALA A 3 -10.24 24.89 -10.97
C ALA A 3 -10.95 23.55 -11.23
N GLN A 4 -10.66 22.93 -12.37
CA GLN A 4 -11.04 21.54 -12.61
C GLN A 4 -10.41 20.73 -11.48
N GLN A 5 -11.25 20.24 -10.57
CA GLN A 5 -10.85 19.23 -9.60
C GLN A 5 -10.39 18.02 -10.41
N ASN A 6 -9.07 17.88 -10.54
CA ASN A 6 -8.43 16.67 -11.03
C ASN A 6 -8.75 15.57 -10.00
N THR A 7 -9.91 14.93 -10.14
CA THR A 7 -10.23 13.73 -9.37
C THR A 7 -9.30 12.64 -9.88
N ALA A 8 -8.21 12.42 -9.14
CA ALA A 8 -7.30 11.32 -9.42
C ALA A 8 -8.11 10.01 -9.52
N PRO A 9 -7.80 9.13 -10.48
CA PRO A 9 -8.53 7.88 -10.65
C PRO A 9 -8.53 7.08 -9.34
N PRO A 10 -9.63 6.37 -9.01
CA PRO A 10 -9.73 5.61 -7.77
C PRO A 10 -8.59 4.59 -7.67
N VAL A 11 -7.78 4.72 -6.62
CA VAL A 11 -6.65 3.84 -6.36
C VAL A 11 -7.19 2.54 -5.77
N ILE A 12 -6.91 1.41 -6.42
CA ILE A 12 -7.19 0.10 -5.83
C ILE A 12 -6.08 -0.23 -4.84
N PHE A 13 -6.45 -0.46 -3.59
CA PHE A 13 -5.56 -0.92 -2.54
C PHE A 13 -5.49 -2.45 -2.54
N PRO A 14 -4.43 -3.06 -3.08
CA PRO A 14 -4.35 -4.52 -3.17
C PRO A 14 -4.20 -5.20 -1.80
N GLY A 15 -3.86 -4.45 -0.74
CA GLY A 15 -3.78 -4.91 0.66
C GLY A 15 -5.08 -4.72 1.46
N GLY A 16 -6.18 -4.29 0.83
CA GLY A 16 -7.51 -4.25 1.44
C GLY A 16 -7.63 -3.32 2.66
N ILE A 17 -8.45 -3.73 3.63
CA ILE A 17 -8.81 -2.92 4.81
C ILE A 17 -7.58 -2.54 5.65
N MET A 18 -6.62 -3.44 5.81
CA MET A 18 -5.44 -3.15 6.63
C MET A 18 -4.55 -2.08 5.99
N GLN A 19 -4.33 -2.15 4.68
CA GLN A 19 -3.59 -1.12 3.95
C GLN A 19 -4.28 0.25 4.11
N ARG A 20 -5.61 0.29 4.01
CA ARG A 20 -6.37 1.53 4.23
C ARG A 20 -6.21 2.06 5.66
N ARG A 21 -6.31 1.22 6.68
CA ARG A 21 -6.09 1.63 8.08
C ARG A 21 -4.70 2.22 8.30
N LEU A 22 -3.66 1.60 7.75
CA LEU A 22 -2.29 2.13 7.83
C LEU A 22 -2.17 3.50 7.15
N LEU A 23 -2.85 3.69 6.01
CA LEU A 23 -2.88 4.98 5.31
C LEU A 23 -3.67 6.03 6.08
N ASP A 24 -4.85 5.70 6.59
CA ASP A 24 -5.67 6.62 7.38
C ASP A 24 -4.91 7.04 8.65
N ALA A 25 -4.26 6.09 9.34
CA ALA A 25 -3.44 6.36 10.52
C ALA A 25 -2.23 7.25 10.20
N LEU A 26 -1.63 7.07 9.02
CA LEU A 26 -0.60 7.95 8.52
C LEU A 26 -1.23 9.31 8.17
N GLU A 27 -2.02 9.42 7.11
CA GLU A 27 -2.50 10.66 6.49
C GLU A 27 -3.31 11.58 7.41
N ASN A 28 -4.13 11.04 8.33
CA ASN A 28 -5.00 11.86 9.19
C ASN A 28 -4.25 12.51 10.37
N ASN A 29 -3.00 12.15 10.62
CA ASN A 29 -2.21 12.67 11.73
C ASN A 29 -0.84 13.11 11.22
N GLU A 30 -0.32 14.26 11.67
CA GLU A 30 1.07 14.65 11.35
C GLU A 30 2.11 13.75 12.06
N SER A 31 1.70 13.09 13.15
CA SER A 31 2.52 12.17 13.92
C SER A 31 2.53 10.74 13.35
N TYR A 32 3.45 9.92 13.86
CA TYR A 32 3.48 8.46 13.64
C TYR A 32 2.78 7.67 14.75
N TYR A 33 2.15 8.35 15.72
CA TYR A 33 1.60 7.72 16.91
C TYR A 33 0.53 6.67 16.56
N GLU A 34 -0.48 7.06 15.77
CA GLU A 34 -1.55 6.14 15.34
C GLU A 34 -0.99 5.02 14.46
N LEU A 35 -0.07 5.33 13.54
CA LEU A 35 0.54 4.31 12.70
C LEU A 35 1.32 3.28 13.53
N ALA A 36 1.99 3.70 14.60
CA ALA A 36 2.69 2.79 15.51
C ALA A 36 1.72 1.85 16.25
N ILE A 37 0.53 2.33 16.63
CA ILE A 37 -0.53 1.48 17.21
C ILE A 37 -1.02 0.45 16.19
N GLU A 38 -1.25 0.86 14.94
CA GLU A 38 -1.70 -0.02 13.86
C GLU A 38 -0.69 -1.13 13.52
N LEU A 39 0.60 -0.97 13.84
CA LEU A 39 1.58 -2.05 13.68
C LEU A 39 1.27 -3.27 14.55
N VAL A 40 0.69 -3.08 15.73
CA VAL A 40 0.30 -4.18 16.63
C VAL A 40 -0.82 -5.00 15.97
N GLU A 41 -1.84 -4.32 15.46
CA GLU A 41 -2.97 -4.93 14.75
C GLU A 41 -2.49 -5.62 13.46
N LEU A 42 -1.59 -5.00 12.71
CA LEU A 42 -0.94 -5.63 11.56
C LEU A 42 -0.24 -6.93 11.95
N GLY A 43 0.49 -6.94 13.06
CA GLY A 43 1.13 -8.14 13.60
C GLY A 43 0.14 -9.26 13.93
N ILE A 44 -0.99 -8.93 14.57
CA ILE A 44 -2.07 -9.88 14.88
C ILE A 44 -2.63 -10.48 13.58
N ARG A 45 -2.95 -9.63 12.59
CA ARG A 45 -3.51 -10.09 11.32
C ARG A 45 -2.55 -10.96 10.53
N LEU A 46 -1.28 -10.58 10.44
CA LEU A 46 -0.27 -11.38 9.74
C LEU A 46 -0.07 -12.77 10.37
N GLN A 47 -0.18 -12.89 11.69
CA GLN A 47 -0.12 -14.19 12.35
C GLN A 47 -1.33 -15.08 12.04
N ASN A 48 -2.50 -14.46 11.89
CA ASN A 48 -3.78 -15.14 11.71
C ASN A 48 -4.25 -15.18 10.25
N ASP A 49 -3.40 -14.79 9.30
CA ASP A 49 -3.74 -14.77 7.88
C ASP A 49 -3.88 -16.21 7.34
N PRO A 50 -5.08 -16.61 6.91
CA PRO A 50 -5.35 -17.98 6.48
C PRO A 50 -4.62 -18.34 5.19
N ASP A 51 -4.35 -17.37 4.31
CA ASP A 51 -3.65 -17.61 3.06
C ASP A 51 -2.15 -17.79 3.32
N LEU A 52 -1.56 -16.99 4.20
CA LEU A 52 -0.17 -17.21 4.64
C LEU A 52 0.00 -18.56 5.35
N ALA A 53 -0.94 -18.93 6.23
CA ALA A 53 -0.94 -20.21 6.93
C ALA A 53 -1.06 -21.40 5.95
N ARG A 54 -1.99 -21.33 4.98
CA ARG A 54 -2.18 -22.37 3.94
C ARG A 54 -0.91 -22.58 3.11
N GLN A 55 -0.14 -21.52 2.90
CA GLN A 55 1.09 -21.54 2.11
C GLN A 55 2.34 -21.86 2.96
N GLY A 56 2.18 -22.18 4.25
CA GLY A 56 3.28 -22.52 5.14
C GLY A 56 4.22 -21.35 5.45
N VAL A 57 3.76 -20.11 5.28
CA VAL A 57 4.56 -18.92 5.59
C VAL A 57 4.50 -18.65 7.09
N ASN A 58 5.61 -18.87 7.79
CA ASN A 58 5.69 -18.64 9.23
C ASN A 58 5.89 -17.14 9.54
N MET A 59 4.83 -16.46 9.96
CA MET A 59 4.86 -15.05 10.38
C MET A 59 5.10 -14.85 11.88
N ALA A 60 5.33 -15.90 12.67
CA ALA A 60 5.37 -15.80 14.13
C ALA A 60 6.42 -14.81 14.63
N THR A 61 7.64 -14.84 14.08
CA THR A 61 8.71 -13.91 14.46
C THR A 61 8.37 -12.47 14.07
N THR A 62 7.91 -12.24 12.84
CA THR A 62 7.52 -10.90 12.36
C THR A 62 6.36 -10.34 13.18
N ALA A 63 5.32 -11.13 13.40
CA ALA A 63 4.17 -10.77 14.22
C ALA A 63 4.56 -10.51 15.68
N HIS A 64 5.52 -11.27 16.21
CA HIS A 64 6.06 -11.01 17.54
C HIS A 64 6.81 -9.67 17.57
N SER A 65 7.70 -9.40 16.62
CA SER A 65 8.43 -8.13 16.49
C SER A 65 7.49 -6.92 16.42
N LEU A 66 6.40 -7.02 15.65
CA LEU A 66 5.38 -5.97 15.52
C LEU A 66 4.56 -5.77 16.80
N ARG A 67 4.24 -6.83 17.54
CA ARG A 67 3.44 -6.76 18.78
C ARG A 67 4.24 -6.42 20.03
N ARG A 68 5.53 -6.74 20.08
CA ARG A 68 6.39 -6.59 21.27
C ARG A 68 6.62 -5.13 21.69
N GLN A 69 6.04 -4.16 20.97
CA GLN A 69 5.99 -2.77 21.39
C GLN A 69 5.37 -2.58 22.79
N GLN A 70 4.45 -3.45 23.21
CA GLN A 70 3.84 -3.40 24.54
C GLN A 70 4.80 -3.79 25.70
N GLN A 71 5.96 -4.39 25.40
CA GLN A 71 6.92 -4.90 26.40
C GLN A 71 8.32 -4.27 26.27
N CYS A 72 8.37 -2.95 26.01
CA CYS A 72 9.59 -2.14 26.02
C CYS A 72 10.59 -2.34 24.84
N ASN A 73 10.18 -2.95 23.73
CA ASN A 73 11.00 -2.92 22.50
C ASN A 73 10.55 -1.79 21.56
N TRP A 74 11.07 -0.59 21.82
CA TRP A 74 10.82 0.65 21.07
C TRP A 74 11.62 0.72 19.75
N GLU A 75 12.49 -0.25 19.49
CA GLU A 75 13.41 -0.21 18.34
C GLU A 75 12.66 -0.15 17.00
N LEU A 76 11.56 -0.88 16.87
CA LEU A 76 10.76 -0.88 15.65
C LEU A 76 10.03 0.46 15.43
N ILE A 77 9.63 1.13 16.52
CA ILE A 77 9.05 2.48 16.47
C ILE A 77 10.13 3.48 16.04
N VAL A 78 11.36 3.38 16.57
CA VAL A 78 12.47 4.24 16.16
C VAL A 78 12.79 4.09 14.70
N LEU A 79 12.82 2.84 14.21
CA LEU A 79 13.02 2.55 12.80
C LEU A 79 11.91 3.20 11.96
N LEU A 80 10.63 3.06 12.36
CA LEU A 80 9.52 3.74 11.70
C LEU A 80 9.69 5.27 11.71
N LEU A 81 10.00 5.86 12.87
CA LEU A 81 10.22 7.30 13.02
C LEU A 81 11.42 7.80 12.21
N SER A 82 12.42 6.95 11.94
CA SER A 82 13.55 7.33 11.09
C SER A 82 13.20 7.32 9.59
N MET A 83 12.08 6.74 9.18
CA MET A 83 11.63 6.80 7.79
C MET A 83 10.99 8.15 7.46
N GLU A 84 11.20 8.61 6.23
CA GLU A 84 10.50 9.78 5.72
C GLU A 84 9.01 9.43 5.46
N ARG A 85 8.11 10.36 5.76
CA ARG A 85 6.66 10.14 5.75
C ARG A 85 6.08 9.83 4.37
N SER A 86 6.52 10.54 3.33
CA SER A 86 6.19 10.21 1.94
C SER A 86 6.76 8.84 1.52
N ALA A 87 7.93 8.43 2.02
CA ALA A 87 8.43 7.07 1.80
C ALA A 87 7.57 6.01 2.46
N VAL A 88 7.17 6.21 3.73
CA VAL A 88 6.24 5.29 4.41
C VAL A 88 4.91 5.19 3.65
N ARG A 89 4.36 6.34 3.24
CA ARG A 89 3.15 6.40 2.42
C ARG A 89 3.29 5.61 1.12
N ALA A 90 4.35 5.86 0.35
CA ALA A 90 4.59 5.19 -0.92
C ALA A 90 4.86 3.69 -0.76
N VAL A 91 5.47 3.29 0.36
CA VAL A 91 5.67 1.87 0.73
C VAL A 91 4.33 1.22 1.02
N ILE A 92 3.49 1.81 1.89
CA ILE A 92 2.17 1.27 2.23
C ILE A 92 1.29 1.20 0.98
N LEU A 93 1.23 2.25 0.16
CA LEU A 93 0.48 2.29 -1.09
C LEU A 93 0.97 1.28 -2.12
N GLY A 94 2.25 0.91 -2.03
CA GLY A 94 2.92 0.17 -3.08
C GLY A 94 3.09 1.02 -4.33
N THR A 95 3.55 2.28 -4.22
CA THR A 95 3.68 3.26 -5.32
C THR A 95 5.09 3.85 -5.44
N VAL A 96 6.09 3.27 -4.79
CA VAL A 96 7.46 3.81 -4.67
C VAL A 96 8.08 4.31 -5.99
N ALA A 97 7.98 3.56 -7.09
CA ALA A 97 8.63 3.95 -8.36
C ALA A 97 7.83 5.03 -9.11
N HIS A 98 6.50 4.99 -9.02
CA HIS A 98 5.62 6.04 -9.48
C HIS A 98 5.88 7.36 -8.74
N ASP A 99 5.84 7.33 -7.41
CA ASP A 99 6.00 8.53 -6.59
C ASP A 99 7.41 9.12 -6.74
N ALA A 100 8.43 8.28 -6.95
CA ALA A 100 9.76 8.74 -7.32
C ALA A 100 9.80 9.43 -8.70
N ALA A 101 9.14 8.86 -9.70
CA ALA A 101 9.07 9.45 -11.04
C ALA A 101 8.32 10.78 -11.06
N CYS A 102 7.36 10.96 -10.16
CA CYS A 102 6.61 12.21 -9.97
C CYS A 102 7.27 13.20 -9.01
N GLY A 103 8.44 12.90 -8.45
CA GLY A 103 9.12 13.77 -7.48
C GLY A 103 8.42 13.88 -6.12
N MET A 104 7.48 12.98 -5.82
CA MET A 104 6.74 12.94 -4.56
C MET A 104 7.43 12.10 -3.49
N LEU A 105 8.29 11.15 -3.89
CA LEU A 105 9.04 10.30 -2.97
C LEU A 105 10.28 11.03 -2.45
N LYS A 106 10.32 11.28 -1.15
CA LYS A 106 11.54 11.63 -0.42
C LYS A 106 12.07 10.38 0.27
N ALA A 107 13.26 9.94 -0.10
CA ALA A 107 13.92 8.76 0.45
C ALA A 107 15.34 9.13 0.92
N TYR A 108 16.03 8.19 1.58
CA TYR A 108 17.45 8.38 1.84
C TYR A 108 18.22 8.39 0.53
N THR A 109 19.20 9.29 0.43
CA THR A 109 20.10 9.35 -0.71
C THR A 109 20.85 8.04 -0.83
N LYS A 110 21.02 7.55 -2.08
CA LYS A 110 21.84 6.38 -2.33
C LYS A 110 23.27 6.64 -1.82
N PRO A 111 23.83 5.73 -1.00
CA PRO A 111 25.19 5.88 -0.52
C PRO A 111 26.17 5.84 -1.70
N HIS A 112 27.14 6.75 -1.67
CA HIS A 112 28.22 6.85 -2.65
C HIS A 112 29.55 6.89 -1.90
N ASN A 113 30.47 5.97 -2.20
CA ASN A 113 31.73 5.78 -1.49
C ASN A 113 31.53 5.52 0.03
N GLU A 114 30.41 4.89 0.40
CA GLU A 114 30.04 4.56 1.78
C GLU A 114 29.93 3.02 1.91
N SER A 115 31.09 2.34 1.96
CA SER A 115 31.21 0.87 1.97
C SER A 115 30.50 0.13 3.12
N TYR A 116 29.91 0.87 4.06
CA TYR A 116 29.30 0.36 5.28
C TYR A 116 27.91 0.94 5.57
N SER A 117 27.29 1.59 4.58
CA SER A 117 25.91 2.04 4.72
C SER A 117 24.99 0.81 4.67
N GLN A 118 24.26 0.57 5.76
CA GLN A 118 23.32 -0.54 5.88
C GLN A 118 21.87 -0.04 5.99
N GLY A 119 20.94 -0.87 5.56
CA GLY A 119 19.52 -0.54 5.62
C GLY A 119 18.65 -1.31 4.66
N ILE A 120 17.45 -0.77 4.43
CA ILE A 120 16.39 -1.36 3.63
C ILE A 120 16.16 -0.52 2.39
N TYR A 121 16.05 -1.22 1.27
CA TYR A 121 15.68 -0.65 -0.02
C TYR A 121 14.43 -1.31 -0.58
N VAL A 122 13.68 -0.54 -1.35
CA VAL A 122 12.47 -1.00 -2.02
C VAL A 122 12.65 -0.83 -3.52
N ILE A 123 12.22 -1.83 -4.28
CA ILE A 123 12.31 -1.87 -5.74
C ILE A 123 10.92 -1.96 -6.33
N GLY A 124 10.64 -1.02 -7.24
CA GLY A 124 9.52 -1.08 -8.15
C GLY A 124 9.96 -1.21 -9.60
N LEU A 125 9.04 -1.63 -10.46
CA LEU A 125 9.19 -1.64 -11.89
C LEU A 125 8.30 -0.57 -12.50
N LYS A 126 8.85 0.21 -13.43
CA LYS A 126 8.11 1.16 -14.26
C LYS A 126 8.44 0.96 -15.72
N LYS A 127 7.48 1.18 -16.60
CA LYS A 127 7.74 1.17 -18.04
C LYS A 127 8.42 2.47 -18.44
N ALA A 128 9.42 2.39 -19.31
CA ALA A 128 10.08 3.58 -19.82
C ALA A 128 9.09 4.48 -20.56
N GLY A 129 9.19 5.80 -20.34
CA GLY A 129 8.35 6.80 -21.00
C GLY A 129 6.90 6.89 -20.48
N THR A 130 6.54 6.23 -19.38
CA THR A 130 5.16 6.26 -18.84
C THR A 130 5.05 6.91 -17.47
N ALA A 131 5.89 7.90 -17.17
CA ALA A 131 5.82 8.71 -15.93
C ALA A 131 5.70 7.86 -14.64
N GLY A 132 6.45 6.76 -14.54
CA GLY A 132 6.42 5.90 -13.36
C GLY A 132 5.36 4.80 -13.37
N LEU A 133 4.39 4.84 -14.30
CA LEU A 133 3.37 3.80 -14.44
C LEU A 133 3.97 2.47 -14.90
N PHE A 134 3.29 1.38 -14.52
CA PHE A 134 3.63 0.02 -14.90
C PHE A 134 2.84 -0.43 -16.14
N LEU A 135 2.46 -1.70 -16.19
CA LEU A 135 1.81 -2.33 -17.33
C LEU A 135 0.33 -1.96 -17.42
N ASN A 136 -0.20 -1.94 -18.64
CA ASN A 136 -1.65 -2.01 -18.84
C ASN A 136 -2.15 -3.46 -18.75
N GLN A 137 -3.47 -3.63 -18.82
CA GLN A 137 -4.11 -4.94 -18.70
C GLN A 137 -3.64 -5.95 -19.77
N HIS A 138 -3.39 -5.51 -21.00
CA HIS A 138 -2.93 -6.39 -22.09
C HIS A 138 -1.48 -6.84 -21.88
N GLU A 139 -0.60 -5.90 -21.54
CA GLU A 139 0.80 -6.17 -21.20
C GLU A 139 0.90 -7.11 -19.98
N LEU A 140 0.04 -6.94 -18.97
CA LEU A 140 0.00 -7.83 -17.81
C LEU A 140 -0.46 -9.25 -18.15
N ARG A 141 -1.47 -9.42 -19.02
CA ARG A 141 -1.86 -10.76 -19.52
C ARG A 141 -0.72 -11.43 -20.28
N ARG A 142 0.02 -10.68 -21.09
CA ARG A 142 1.22 -11.20 -21.78
C ARG A 142 2.30 -11.62 -20.80
N LEU A 143 2.54 -10.85 -19.74
CA LEU A 143 3.47 -11.23 -18.68
C LEU A 143 3.04 -12.55 -18.01
N ILE A 144 1.77 -12.65 -17.59
CA ILE A 144 1.22 -13.87 -16.95
C ILE A 144 1.46 -15.09 -17.84
N LYS A 145 1.03 -15.02 -19.12
CA LYS A 145 1.26 -16.08 -20.09
C LYS A 145 2.74 -16.40 -20.26
N GLY A 146 3.60 -15.38 -20.30
CA GLY A 146 5.04 -15.57 -20.40
C GLY A 146 5.63 -16.36 -19.22
N VAL A 147 5.11 -16.17 -18.01
CA VAL A 147 5.51 -16.94 -16.82
C VAL A 147 4.99 -18.38 -16.92
N GLU A 148 3.75 -18.59 -17.33
CA GLU A 148 3.14 -19.92 -17.53
C GLU A 148 3.91 -20.74 -18.59
N ASP A 149 4.18 -20.13 -19.75
CA ASP A 149 4.96 -20.72 -20.84
C ASP A 149 6.39 -21.06 -20.37
N TYR A 150 6.98 -20.20 -19.50
CA TYR A 150 8.30 -20.46 -18.92
C TYR A 150 8.26 -21.64 -17.94
N ILE A 151 7.23 -21.78 -17.10
CA ILE A 151 7.05 -22.91 -16.19
C ILE A 151 6.95 -24.22 -16.98
N LEU A 152 6.03 -24.27 -17.95
CA LEU A 152 5.80 -25.47 -18.76
C LEU A 152 7.06 -25.82 -19.57
N GLY A 153 7.68 -24.83 -20.19
CA GLY A 153 8.93 -24.98 -20.91
C GLY A 153 10.04 -25.53 -20.02
N ALA A 154 10.20 -25.04 -18.79
CA ALA A 154 11.26 -25.48 -17.88
C ALA A 154 11.10 -26.96 -17.50
N GLN A 155 9.85 -27.41 -17.28
CA GLN A 155 9.55 -28.81 -17.02
C GLN A 155 9.87 -29.71 -18.22
N ILE A 156 9.48 -29.30 -19.42
CA ILE A 156 9.81 -30.00 -20.68
C ILE A 156 11.33 -30.06 -20.86
N PHE A 157 12.01 -28.94 -20.68
CA PHE A 157 13.46 -28.82 -20.90
C PHE A 157 14.27 -29.68 -19.93
N ALA A 158 13.75 -29.89 -18.71
CA ALA A 158 14.35 -30.78 -17.73
C ALA A 158 14.08 -32.27 -18.02
N ALA A 159 12.94 -32.61 -18.62
CA ALA A 159 12.46 -33.99 -18.77
C ALA A 159 12.80 -34.64 -20.13
N LYS A 160 12.96 -33.85 -21.21
CA LYS A 160 13.06 -34.35 -22.58
C LYS A 160 14.29 -33.84 -23.31
N ALA A 161 14.89 -34.69 -24.15
CA ALA A 161 15.85 -34.20 -25.13
C ALA A 161 15.15 -33.37 -26.21
N LEU A 162 15.84 -32.38 -26.80
CA LEU A 162 15.28 -31.52 -27.87
C LEU A 162 14.78 -32.32 -29.08
N THR A 163 15.41 -33.45 -29.39
CA THR A 163 15.02 -34.37 -30.47
C THR A 163 13.69 -35.08 -30.21
N GLN A 164 13.28 -35.19 -28.94
CA GLN A 164 12.05 -35.84 -28.51
C GLN A 164 10.89 -34.84 -28.30
N CYS A 165 11.17 -33.54 -28.41
CA CYS A 165 10.16 -32.50 -28.25
C CYS A 165 9.30 -32.36 -29.51
N THR A 166 7.99 -32.19 -29.37
CA THR A 166 7.08 -31.75 -30.45
C THR A 166 7.41 -30.34 -30.95
N SER A 167 6.80 -29.90 -32.04
CA SER A 167 6.97 -28.53 -32.56
C SER A 167 6.59 -27.46 -31.54
N GLY A 168 5.48 -27.65 -30.81
CA GLY A 168 5.03 -26.76 -29.75
C GLY A 168 5.98 -26.73 -28.56
N GLU A 169 6.45 -27.89 -28.11
CA GLU A 169 7.44 -28.01 -27.03
C GLU A 169 8.77 -27.33 -27.39
N ARG A 170 9.23 -27.48 -28.64
CA ARG A 170 10.41 -26.74 -29.14
C ARG A 170 10.20 -25.23 -29.14
N ALA A 171 8.98 -24.74 -29.34
CA ALA A 171 8.68 -23.31 -29.22
C ALA A 171 8.83 -22.82 -27.76
N LEU A 172 8.37 -23.60 -26.78
CA LEU A 172 8.54 -23.29 -25.36
C LEU A 172 10.01 -23.32 -24.93
N VAL A 173 10.80 -24.27 -25.43
CA VAL A 173 12.25 -24.28 -25.13
C VAL A 173 12.95 -23.09 -25.77
N ARG A 174 12.56 -22.67 -26.98
CA ARG A 174 13.06 -21.42 -27.58
C ARG A 174 12.65 -20.19 -26.77
N TRP A 175 11.43 -20.19 -26.23
CA TRP A 175 10.95 -19.12 -25.34
C TRP A 175 11.83 -19.00 -24.09
N ILE A 176 12.13 -20.11 -23.40
CA ILE A 176 13.07 -20.12 -22.27
C ILE A 176 14.41 -19.53 -22.66
N LYS A 177 14.98 -19.96 -23.79
CA LYS A 177 16.28 -19.45 -24.26
C LYS A 177 16.23 -17.94 -24.54
N SER A 178 15.10 -17.43 -25.03
CA SER A 178 14.89 -15.99 -25.18
C SER A 178 14.83 -15.27 -23.83
N VAL A 179 14.11 -15.81 -22.85
CA VAL A 179 14.02 -15.23 -21.50
C VAL A 179 15.37 -15.26 -20.80
N ASP A 180 16.01 -16.44 -20.76
CA ASP A 180 17.33 -16.65 -20.17
C ASP A 180 18.43 -15.88 -20.92
N GLY A 181 18.26 -15.60 -22.20
CA GLY A 181 19.17 -14.77 -22.99
C GLY A 181 19.17 -13.29 -22.59
N ASN A 182 18.13 -12.82 -21.90
CA ASN A 182 18.08 -11.48 -21.32
C ASN A 182 18.71 -11.43 -19.90
N MET A 183 19.11 -12.57 -19.35
CA MET A 183 19.87 -12.58 -18.10
C MET A 183 21.29 -12.05 -18.30
N PRO A 184 21.88 -11.42 -17.27
CA PRO A 184 23.26 -10.98 -17.35
C PRO A 184 24.24 -12.15 -17.48
N ILE A 185 25.31 -11.90 -18.24
CA ILE A 185 26.42 -12.81 -18.61
C ILE A 185 27.02 -13.60 -17.41
N ASN A 186 26.89 -13.09 -16.18
CA ASN A 186 27.45 -13.71 -14.98
C ASN A 186 26.61 -14.87 -14.40
N TYR A 187 25.37 -15.10 -14.85
CA TYR A 187 24.72 -16.41 -14.70
C TYR A 187 25.33 -17.39 -15.72
N ARG A 188 26.64 -17.63 -15.55
CA ARG A 188 27.51 -18.35 -16.48
C ARG A 188 26.83 -19.58 -17.08
N ALA A 189 27.19 -19.86 -18.32
CA ALA A 189 26.95 -21.14 -18.97
C ALA A 189 27.18 -22.28 -17.97
N ALA A 190 26.34 -23.31 -18.02
CA ALA A 190 26.54 -24.49 -17.20
C ALA A 190 28.00 -24.96 -17.38
N PRO A 191 28.69 -25.39 -16.30
CA PRO A 191 30.03 -25.96 -16.42
C PRO A 191 30.08 -26.95 -17.59
N ALA A 192 31.16 -26.92 -18.36
CA ALA A 192 31.31 -27.80 -19.52
C ALA A 192 30.94 -29.25 -19.14
N GLY A 193 30.02 -29.84 -19.90
CA GLY A 193 29.52 -31.20 -19.66
C GLY A 193 28.23 -31.31 -18.82
N ARG A 194 27.68 -30.21 -18.28
CA ARG A 194 26.34 -30.23 -17.69
C ARG A 194 25.28 -29.88 -18.74
N PRO A 195 24.14 -30.61 -18.79
CA PRO A 195 23.05 -30.26 -19.69
C PRO A 195 22.54 -28.86 -19.38
N GLU A 196 22.30 -28.09 -20.43
CA GLU A 196 21.68 -26.78 -20.35
C GLU A 196 20.30 -26.92 -19.67
N ARG A 197 19.99 -26.03 -18.72
CA ARG A 197 18.73 -26.03 -17.97
C ARG A 197 18.23 -24.60 -17.85
N ALA A 198 16.92 -24.47 -17.67
CA ALA A 198 16.26 -23.20 -17.37
C ALA A 198 16.93 -22.52 -16.16
N LYS A 199 17.17 -21.21 -16.23
CA LYS A 199 17.95 -20.50 -15.20
C LYS A 199 17.12 -20.20 -13.94
N PHE A 200 15.84 -19.87 -14.10
CA PHE A 200 14.97 -19.49 -12.98
C PHE A 200 14.26 -20.65 -12.28
N ILE A 201 14.01 -21.75 -12.98
CA ILE A 201 13.30 -22.93 -12.47
C ILE A 201 14.18 -24.17 -12.68
N GLN A 202 14.75 -24.65 -11.59
CA GLN A 202 15.67 -25.79 -11.53
C GLN A 202 15.17 -26.89 -10.58
N SER A 203 14.10 -26.62 -9.84
CA SER A 203 13.51 -27.50 -8.84
C SER A 203 11.99 -27.34 -8.77
N GLN A 204 11.32 -28.32 -8.17
CA GLN A 204 9.86 -28.30 -7.98
C GLN A 204 9.41 -27.12 -7.10
N LYS A 205 10.18 -26.77 -6.06
CA LYS A 205 9.92 -25.60 -5.21
C LYS A 205 9.92 -24.28 -6.01
N GLU A 206 10.75 -24.18 -7.04
CA GLU A 206 10.79 -22.99 -7.91
C GLU A 206 9.63 -22.96 -8.92
N VAL A 207 9.14 -24.13 -9.34
CA VAL A 207 7.87 -24.22 -10.09
C VAL A 207 6.73 -23.66 -9.25
N GLU A 208 6.62 -24.11 -7.99
CA GLU A 208 5.60 -23.63 -7.05
C GLU A 208 5.72 -22.12 -6.81
N THR A 209 6.95 -21.63 -6.62
CA THR A 209 7.23 -20.19 -6.50
C THR A 209 6.77 -19.40 -7.72
N ALA A 210 7.05 -19.89 -8.93
CA ALA A 210 6.62 -19.22 -10.16
C ALA A 210 5.08 -19.27 -10.33
N ARG A 211 4.41 -20.33 -9.86
CA ARG A 211 2.94 -20.40 -9.84
C ARG A 211 2.33 -19.38 -8.87
N LEU A 212 2.94 -19.17 -7.72
CA LEU A 212 2.53 -18.11 -6.78
C LEU A 212 2.67 -16.72 -7.40
N LEU A 213 3.72 -16.51 -8.21
CA LEU A 213 3.85 -15.27 -8.99
C LEU A 213 2.68 -15.11 -9.97
N VAL A 214 2.33 -16.15 -10.72
CA VAL A 214 1.16 -16.16 -11.65
C VAL A 214 -0.13 -15.82 -10.90
N GLU A 215 -0.36 -16.44 -9.74
CA GLU A 215 -1.54 -16.19 -8.92
C GLU A 215 -1.62 -14.71 -8.47
N SER A 216 -0.51 -14.17 -7.97
CA SER A 216 -0.40 -12.77 -7.55
C SER A 216 -0.64 -11.78 -8.70
N LEU A 217 -0.08 -12.06 -9.88
CA LEU A 217 -0.31 -11.25 -11.08
C LEU A 217 -1.77 -11.33 -11.57
N ASN A 218 -2.40 -12.49 -11.47
CA ASN A 218 -3.83 -12.66 -11.79
C ASN A 218 -4.73 -11.86 -10.84
N ARG A 219 -4.46 -11.84 -9.54
CA ARG A 219 -5.19 -10.96 -8.59
C ARG A 219 -5.10 -9.49 -9.01
N ARG A 220 -3.90 -9.03 -9.40
CA ARG A 220 -3.70 -7.66 -9.90
C ARG A 220 -4.44 -7.41 -11.22
N LEU A 221 -4.49 -8.39 -12.11
CA LEU A 221 -5.22 -8.31 -13.38
C LEU A 221 -6.73 -8.13 -13.15
N LEU A 222 -7.30 -8.91 -12.22
CA LEU A 222 -8.71 -8.84 -11.83
C LEU A 222 -9.06 -7.50 -11.19
N ALA A 223 -8.23 -7.05 -10.24
CA ALA A 223 -8.37 -5.72 -9.65
C ALA A 223 -8.37 -4.63 -10.72
N SER A 224 -7.43 -4.67 -11.67
CA SER A 224 -7.35 -3.65 -12.73
C SER A 224 -8.56 -3.64 -13.66
N ALA A 225 -9.29 -4.75 -13.77
CA ALA A 225 -10.49 -4.84 -14.58
C ALA A 225 -11.70 -4.15 -13.92
N SER A 226 -11.80 -4.18 -12.59
CA SER A 226 -12.95 -3.60 -11.87
C SER A 226 -12.93 -2.07 -11.82
N VAL A 227 -11.78 -1.44 -12.07
CA VAL A 227 -11.60 0.02 -12.05
C VAL A 227 -11.39 0.60 -13.44
N ALA A 228 -11.58 -0.18 -14.49
CA ALA A 228 -11.50 0.33 -15.86
C ALA A 228 -12.57 1.41 -16.09
N SER A 229 -12.17 2.68 -15.90
CA SER A 229 -12.88 3.84 -16.41
C SER A 229 -13.01 3.73 -17.93
N PRO A 230 -14.04 4.34 -18.54
CA PRO A 230 -14.14 4.42 -19.99
C PRO A 230 -12.81 4.92 -20.55
N ALA A 231 -12.40 4.34 -21.69
CA ALA A 231 -11.12 4.63 -22.33
C ALA A 231 -10.84 6.14 -22.27
N THR A 232 -9.66 6.51 -21.77
CA THR A 232 -9.24 7.91 -21.72
C THR A 232 -9.47 8.54 -23.10
N ALA A 233 -9.75 9.85 -23.17
CA ALA A 233 -10.01 10.54 -24.43
C ALA A 233 -8.92 10.35 -25.50
N SER A 234 -7.71 9.91 -25.10
CA SER A 234 -6.61 9.54 -25.98
C SER A 234 -6.66 8.12 -26.58
N GLY A 235 -7.66 7.30 -26.22
CA GLY A 235 -7.77 5.90 -26.59
C GLY A 235 -6.73 4.98 -25.93
N ALA A 236 -5.89 5.49 -25.02
CA ALA A 236 -4.87 4.70 -24.35
C ALA A 236 -5.49 3.80 -23.27
N ALA A 237 -5.09 2.52 -23.26
CA ALA A 237 -5.51 1.57 -22.23
C ALA A 237 -4.97 1.98 -20.84
N PRO A 238 -5.80 1.95 -19.78
CA PRO A 238 -5.38 2.27 -18.43
C PRO A 238 -4.17 1.44 -17.99
N ARG A 239 -3.22 2.10 -17.32
CA ARG A 239 -1.99 1.49 -16.78
C ARG A 239 -2.09 1.37 -15.26
N GLN A 240 -1.46 0.33 -14.73
CA GLN A 240 -1.29 0.18 -13.30
C GLN A 240 -0.31 1.25 -12.78
N VAL A 241 -0.61 1.82 -11.62
CA VAL A 241 0.26 2.82 -10.98
C VAL A 241 1.64 2.23 -10.68
N GLN A 242 1.68 0.97 -10.22
CA GLN A 242 2.93 0.32 -9.83
C GLN A 242 2.89 -1.21 -10.03
N SER A 243 4.05 -1.80 -10.26
CA SER A 243 4.31 -3.24 -10.14
C SER A 243 4.17 -3.79 -8.71
N PRO A 244 4.23 -5.12 -8.51
CA PRO A 244 4.62 -5.70 -7.22
C PRO A 244 5.92 -5.07 -6.71
N LEU A 245 6.01 -4.85 -5.39
CA LEU A 245 7.23 -4.36 -4.76
C LEU A 245 8.13 -5.51 -4.32
N TYR A 246 9.43 -5.30 -4.42
CA TYR A 246 10.43 -6.11 -3.71
C TYR A 246 11.07 -5.26 -2.62
N VAL A 247 11.11 -5.78 -1.39
CA VAL A 247 11.84 -5.18 -0.28
C VAL A 247 13.08 -6.02 -0.03
N GLY A 248 14.25 -5.39 0.05
CA GLY A 248 15.47 -6.07 0.40
C GLY A 248 16.27 -5.30 1.44
N CYS A 249 17.11 -6.01 2.17
CA CYS A 249 18.06 -5.39 3.10
C CYS A 249 19.50 -5.58 2.61
N SER A 250 20.42 -4.77 3.13
CA SER A 250 21.86 -4.98 2.94
C SER A 250 22.68 -4.36 4.05
N ALA A 251 23.78 -5.03 4.39
CA ALA A 251 24.86 -4.46 5.18
C ALA A 251 25.79 -3.52 4.35
N ASN A 252 25.65 -3.52 3.02
CA ASN A 252 26.37 -2.64 2.10
C ASN A 252 25.43 -2.23 0.95
N LEU A 253 24.65 -1.18 1.20
CA LEU A 253 23.66 -0.65 0.27
C LEU A 253 24.28 -0.18 -1.05
N GLU A 254 25.46 0.42 -1.05
CA GLU A 254 26.12 0.89 -2.28
C GLU A 254 26.38 -0.28 -3.24
N GLN A 255 27.07 -1.32 -2.75
CA GLN A 255 27.34 -2.52 -3.53
C GLN A 255 26.04 -3.21 -3.96
N ARG A 256 25.05 -3.27 -3.05
CA ARG A 256 23.79 -3.97 -3.32
C ARG A 256 22.96 -3.26 -4.39
N LEU A 257 22.81 -1.95 -4.28
CA LEU A 257 22.04 -1.11 -5.21
C LEU A 257 22.69 -1.03 -6.59
N GLY A 258 24.03 -1.13 -6.67
CA GLY A 258 24.75 -1.24 -7.94
C GLY A 258 24.22 -2.38 -8.82
N ASN A 259 23.82 -3.52 -8.24
CA ASN A 259 23.29 -4.66 -8.99
C ASN A 259 21.94 -4.39 -9.70
N TYR A 260 21.27 -3.28 -9.35
CA TYR A 260 20.00 -2.88 -9.94
C TYR A 260 20.14 -1.72 -10.94
N ALA A 261 21.36 -1.23 -11.18
CA ALA A 261 21.59 -0.20 -12.19
C ALA A 261 21.32 -0.75 -13.61
N PRO A 262 20.74 0.05 -14.54
CA PRO A 262 20.43 -0.39 -15.91
C PRO A 262 21.64 -0.92 -16.69
N THR A 263 22.83 -0.42 -16.38
CA THR A 263 24.10 -0.79 -17.02
C THR A 263 24.76 -2.01 -16.40
N GLN A 264 24.30 -2.45 -15.22
CA GLN A 264 24.95 -3.51 -14.47
C GLN A 264 24.22 -4.84 -14.56
N ARG A 265 25.02 -5.87 -14.36
CA ARG A 265 24.62 -7.26 -14.39
C ARG A 265 23.76 -7.49 -13.15
N MET A 266 22.46 -7.76 -13.35
CA MET A 266 21.45 -8.23 -12.37
C MET A 266 21.84 -9.53 -11.63
N THR A 267 23.07 -9.62 -11.12
CA THR A 267 23.56 -10.74 -10.34
C THR A 267 22.99 -10.65 -8.94
N LYS A 268 22.44 -11.75 -8.42
CA LYS A 268 21.86 -11.85 -7.07
C LYS A 268 20.56 -11.06 -6.88
N ILE A 269 19.77 -10.83 -7.92
CA ILE A 269 18.40 -10.32 -7.78
C ILE A 269 17.46 -11.44 -7.29
N ASN A 270 16.41 -11.07 -6.56
CA ASN A 270 15.31 -11.97 -6.21
C ASN A 270 14.75 -12.66 -7.47
N LYS A 271 14.60 -14.00 -7.44
CA LYS A 271 14.25 -14.79 -8.63
C LYS A 271 12.90 -14.40 -9.26
N PRO A 272 11.78 -14.26 -8.52
CA PRO A 272 10.52 -13.76 -9.06
C PRO A 272 10.64 -12.40 -9.77
N LEU A 273 11.32 -11.44 -9.15
CA LEU A 273 11.58 -10.13 -9.74
C LEU A 273 12.40 -10.25 -11.04
N ALA A 274 13.51 -11.00 -11.01
CA ALA A 274 14.37 -11.17 -12.16
C ALA A 274 13.70 -11.91 -13.32
N LEU A 275 12.90 -12.95 -13.03
CA LEU A 275 12.09 -13.67 -14.03
C LEU A 275 11.09 -12.72 -14.69
N THR A 276 10.40 -11.90 -13.89
CA THR A 276 9.45 -10.90 -14.40
C THR A 276 10.12 -9.93 -15.37
N VAL A 277 11.27 -9.37 -15.00
CA VAL A 277 12.04 -8.44 -15.84
C VAL A 277 12.49 -9.10 -17.13
N CYS A 278 13.06 -10.31 -17.07
CA CYS A 278 13.57 -11.02 -18.25
C CYS A 278 12.44 -11.40 -19.22
N ILE A 279 11.26 -11.78 -18.71
CA ILE A 279 10.08 -12.03 -19.54
C ILE A 279 9.64 -10.75 -20.25
N LEU A 280 9.53 -9.62 -19.53
CA LEU A 280 9.15 -8.34 -20.13
C LEU A 280 10.14 -7.90 -21.22
N GLN A 281 11.43 -8.06 -20.98
CA GLN A 281 12.48 -7.77 -21.97
C GLN A 281 12.41 -8.69 -23.18
N ALA A 282 12.19 -10.00 -22.98
CA ALA A 282 11.96 -10.96 -24.07
C ALA A 282 10.71 -10.59 -24.91
N GLN A 283 9.70 -9.98 -24.26
CA GLN A 283 8.49 -9.44 -24.89
C GLN A 283 8.66 -8.06 -25.51
N LYS A 284 9.88 -7.50 -25.48
CA LYS A 284 10.24 -6.16 -25.98
C LYS A 284 9.51 -5.02 -25.23
N VAL A 285 9.22 -5.23 -23.95
CA VAL A 285 8.74 -4.18 -23.05
C VAL A 285 9.95 -3.58 -22.34
N ASP A 286 10.19 -2.29 -22.57
CA ASP A 286 11.26 -1.55 -21.89
C ASP A 286 10.86 -1.24 -20.44
N ILE A 287 11.39 -2.04 -19.52
CA ILE A 287 11.12 -1.96 -18.09
C ILE A 287 12.35 -1.48 -17.33
N GLN A 288 12.14 -0.54 -16.42
CA GLN A 288 13.18 0.03 -15.57
C GLN A 288 12.96 -0.41 -14.13
N LEU A 289 14.04 -0.82 -13.46
CA LEU A 289 14.05 -1.07 -12.02
C LEU A 289 14.35 0.25 -11.32
N ASP A 290 13.50 0.62 -10.38
CA ASP A 290 13.69 1.82 -9.57
C ASP A 290 13.86 1.43 -8.11
N ALA A 291 15.09 1.55 -7.62
CA ALA A 291 15.49 1.13 -6.28
C ALA A 291 15.74 2.34 -5.39
N HIS A 292 15.12 2.38 -4.22
CA HIS A 292 15.16 3.52 -3.28
C HIS A 292 15.47 3.05 -1.86
N VAL A 293 16.33 3.78 -1.13
CA VAL A 293 16.64 3.48 0.27
C VAL A 293 15.59 4.14 1.15
N VAL A 294 14.69 3.34 1.72
CA VAL A 294 13.57 3.87 2.52
C VAL A 294 13.90 3.96 4.01
N LEU A 295 14.91 3.23 4.46
CA LEU A 295 15.31 3.14 5.86
C LEU A 295 16.80 2.83 5.95
N GLN A 296 17.56 3.60 6.71
CA GLN A 296 18.94 3.28 7.08
C GLN A 296 18.97 2.76 8.51
N THR A 297 19.83 1.77 8.77
CA THR A 297 20.03 1.23 10.12
C THR A 297 21.42 1.60 10.63
N TRP A 298 21.56 1.75 11.94
CA TRP A 298 22.80 2.15 12.60
C TRP A 298 23.21 1.19 13.71
N LYS A 299 22.42 0.15 13.98
CA LYS A 299 22.85 -0.99 14.83
C LYS A 299 22.76 -2.31 14.05
N PRO A 300 23.61 -3.30 14.31
CA PRO A 300 23.59 -4.58 13.59
C PRO A 300 22.25 -5.33 13.72
N GLU A 301 21.67 -5.31 14.91
CA GLU A 301 20.41 -5.99 15.26
C GLU A 301 19.19 -5.33 14.62
N GLN A 302 19.27 -4.05 14.25
CA GLN A 302 18.18 -3.33 13.61
C GLN A 302 17.88 -3.84 12.19
N LEU A 303 18.86 -4.36 11.46
CA LEU A 303 18.67 -4.71 10.04
C LEU A 303 17.55 -5.74 9.84
N ALA A 304 17.50 -6.75 10.71
CA ALA A 304 16.46 -7.77 10.71
C ALA A 304 15.07 -7.18 10.99
N LEU A 305 14.96 -6.34 12.03
CA LEU A 305 13.71 -5.68 12.43
C LEU A 305 13.22 -4.70 11.37
N ALA A 306 14.14 -3.94 10.79
CA ALA A 306 13.88 -3.00 9.71
C ALA A 306 13.33 -3.72 8.47
N GLU A 307 13.90 -4.88 8.11
CA GLU A 307 13.41 -5.69 7.00
C GLU A 307 12.00 -6.21 7.27
N GLN A 308 11.73 -6.70 8.49
CA GLN A 308 10.41 -7.15 8.91
C GLN A 308 9.36 -6.02 8.86
N LEU A 309 9.70 -4.83 9.36
CA LEU A 309 8.84 -3.65 9.34
C LEU A 309 8.46 -3.29 7.90
N VAL A 310 9.45 -3.09 7.02
CA VAL A 310 9.18 -2.59 5.66
C VAL A 310 8.50 -3.65 4.80
N ILE A 311 8.83 -4.94 4.92
CA ILE A 311 8.10 -6.02 4.22
C ILE A 311 6.62 -6.03 4.62
N SER A 312 6.35 -5.86 5.92
CA SER A 312 4.98 -5.89 6.46
C SER A 312 4.18 -4.67 6.01
N LEU A 313 4.77 -3.47 6.09
CA LEU A 313 4.14 -2.24 5.59
C LEU A 313 3.86 -2.31 4.08
N ALA A 314 4.81 -2.84 3.31
CA ALA A 314 4.70 -2.94 1.85
C ALA A 314 3.73 -4.03 1.38
N GLY A 315 3.33 -4.97 2.26
CA GLY A 315 2.65 -6.21 1.85
C GLY A 315 3.43 -6.95 0.77
N SER A 316 4.77 -6.95 0.85
CA SER A 316 5.64 -7.32 -0.27
C SER A 316 5.84 -8.82 -0.45
N LEU A 317 5.19 -9.65 0.36
CA LEU A 317 5.21 -11.10 0.17
C LEU A 317 4.51 -11.48 -1.14
N ILE A 318 5.01 -12.52 -1.81
CA ILE A 318 4.45 -13.03 -3.07
C ILE A 318 3.02 -13.54 -2.90
N HIS A 319 2.73 -14.08 -1.72
CA HIS A 319 1.40 -14.54 -1.32
C HIS A 319 0.40 -13.39 -1.14
N GLN A 320 0.91 -12.18 -0.90
CA GLN A 320 0.12 -10.96 -0.85
C GLN A 320 0.18 -10.27 -2.22
N THR A 321 1.04 -9.26 -2.36
CA THR A 321 1.04 -8.36 -3.53
C THR A 321 2.42 -8.05 -4.10
N GLY A 322 3.50 -8.63 -3.55
CA GLY A 322 4.90 -8.30 -3.88
C GLY A 322 5.73 -9.46 -4.44
N PHE A 323 7.05 -9.38 -4.27
CA PHE A 323 8.05 -10.35 -4.78
C PHE A 323 8.82 -11.13 -3.68
N ASN A 324 8.68 -10.77 -2.41
CA ASN A 324 9.37 -11.46 -1.31
C ASN A 324 8.79 -12.87 -1.09
N LEU A 325 9.65 -13.88 -1.00
CA LEU A 325 9.21 -15.27 -0.79
C LEU A 325 9.09 -15.66 0.68
N ILE A 326 9.86 -14.99 1.53
CA ILE A 326 9.93 -15.25 2.95
C ILE A 326 9.75 -13.94 3.71
N PRO A 327 9.24 -14.00 4.94
CA PRO A 327 9.31 -12.86 5.84
C PRO A 327 10.76 -12.47 6.07
N GLY A 328 10.98 -11.17 6.33
CA GLY A 328 12.29 -10.66 6.68
C GLY A 328 12.79 -11.14 8.04
N GLY A 329 14.02 -10.75 8.37
CA GLY A 329 14.57 -10.93 9.72
C GLY A 329 15.60 -12.04 9.87
N THR A 330 16.03 -12.66 8.76
CA THR A 330 17.14 -13.64 8.78
C THR A 330 18.51 -12.99 8.60
N ASN A 331 18.56 -11.73 8.20
CA ASN A 331 19.79 -11.04 7.87
C ASN A 331 20.32 -10.26 9.09
N SER A 332 21.58 -10.50 9.45
CA SER A 332 22.30 -9.68 10.42
C SER A 332 22.95 -8.47 9.75
N GLY A 333 22.94 -7.34 10.45
CA GLY A 333 23.68 -6.15 10.05
C GLY A 333 25.18 -6.29 10.28
N SER A 334 25.93 -5.28 9.83
CA SER A 334 27.38 -5.19 10.05
C SER A 334 27.68 -4.25 11.21
N ALA A 335 28.70 -4.57 12.00
CA ALA A 335 29.27 -3.65 12.99
C ALA A 335 30.07 -2.51 12.35
N ALA A 336 30.49 -2.68 11.10
CA ALA A 336 31.29 -1.69 10.41
C ALA A 336 30.45 -0.46 10.06
N GLY A 337 31.03 0.74 10.22
CA GLY A 337 30.40 2.00 9.82
C GLY A 337 29.27 2.51 10.72
N ILE A 338 28.95 1.82 11.82
CA ILE A 338 27.87 2.19 12.76
C ILE A 338 27.96 3.65 13.20
N GLY A 339 29.10 4.10 13.72
CA GLY A 339 29.20 5.45 14.28
C GLY A 339 28.87 6.55 13.27
N ARG A 340 29.22 6.36 11.99
CA ARG A 340 28.86 7.29 10.92
C ARG A 340 27.38 7.23 10.55
N ALA A 341 26.79 6.04 10.53
CA ALA A 341 25.36 5.87 10.28
C ALA A 341 24.52 6.45 11.43
N GLU A 342 24.94 6.21 12.67
CA GLU A 342 24.34 6.76 13.88
C GLU A 342 24.42 8.28 13.87
N GLU A 343 25.61 8.85 13.66
CA GLU A 343 25.78 10.29 13.53
C GLU A 343 24.87 10.84 12.44
N LYS A 344 24.84 10.27 11.23
CA LYS A 344 23.98 10.74 10.14
C LYS A 344 22.50 10.76 10.50
N ILE A 345 22.01 9.72 11.16
CA ILE A 345 20.59 9.57 11.48
C ILE A 345 20.20 10.43 12.70
N LEU A 346 21.08 10.50 13.72
CA LEU A 346 20.82 11.25 14.96
C LEU A 346 21.16 12.74 14.85
N SER A 347 22.14 13.13 14.04
CA SER A 347 22.57 14.55 13.86
C SER A 347 21.60 15.40 13.04
N GLY A 348 20.47 14.84 12.60
CA GLY A 348 19.40 15.63 12.00
C GLY A 348 19.50 15.85 10.49
N ARG A 349 20.31 15.07 9.74
CA ARG A 349 20.35 15.16 8.26
C ARG A 349 20.10 13.81 7.59
N PRO A 350 18.93 13.59 6.96
CA PRO A 350 17.91 14.59 6.62
C PRO A 350 16.96 14.98 7.77
N GLY A 351 17.11 14.39 8.96
CA GLY A 351 16.39 14.82 10.17
C GLY A 351 15.01 14.24 10.34
N TYR A 352 14.68 13.19 9.56
CA TYR A 352 13.38 12.50 9.65
C TYR A 352 13.07 12.02 11.07
N LEU A 353 14.03 11.37 11.74
CA LEU A 353 13.84 10.88 13.11
C LEU A 353 13.44 12.00 14.07
N GLN A 354 14.17 13.11 14.07
CA GLN A 354 13.91 14.24 14.97
C GLN A 354 12.55 14.88 14.67
N ALA A 355 12.27 15.19 13.39
CA ALA A 355 11.01 15.82 12.99
C ALA A 355 9.79 14.94 13.34
N ASN A 356 9.88 13.64 13.08
CA ASN A 356 8.81 12.68 13.36
C ASN A 356 8.64 12.45 14.86
N LEU A 357 9.73 12.47 15.63
CA LEU A 357 9.69 12.39 17.08
C LEU A 357 9.02 13.63 17.68
N ASP A 358 9.40 14.83 17.23
CA ASP A 358 8.81 16.08 17.70
C ASP A 358 7.31 16.15 17.41
N ALA A 359 6.90 15.80 16.19
CA ALA A 359 5.49 15.70 15.82
C ALA A 359 4.73 14.70 16.69
N SER A 360 5.33 13.54 16.99
CA SER A 360 4.71 12.50 17.84
C SER A 360 4.63 12.90 19.31
N LEU A 361 5.63 13.63 19.82
CA LEU A 361 5.60 14.20 21.17
C LEU A 361 4.57 15.31 21.29
N GLN A 362 4.43 16.15 20.27
CA GLN A 362 3.42 17.21 20.22
C GLN A 362 2.00 16.64 20.22
N ASP A 363 1.72 15.66 19.34
CA ASP A 363 0.43 14.96 19.27
C ASP A 363 0.08 14.30 20.62
N ARG A 364 1.06 13.64 21.27
CA ARG A 364 0.86 13.07 22.60
C ARG A 364 0.50 14.13 23.66
N ARG A 365 1.12 15.32 23.61
CA ARG A 365 0.77 16.42 24.54
C ARG A 365 -0.64 16.92 24.28
N GLN A 366 -1.01 17.16 23.02
CA GLN A 366 -2.35 17.61 22.64
C GLN A 366 -3.43 16.62 23.10
N ARG A 367 -3.20 15.32 22.96
CA ARG A 367 -4.12 14.27 23.45
C ARG A 367 -4.26 14.27 24.96
N ARG A 368 -3.15 14.44 25.69
CA ARG A 368 -3.17 14.53 27.16
C ARG A 368 -3.91 15.79 27.62
N ASP A 369 -3.70 16.92 26.96
CA ASP A 369 -4.38 18.17 27.28
C ASP A 369 -5.88 18.06 26.98
N PHE A 370 -6.26 17.37 25.90
CA PHE A 370 -7.64 17.05 25.58
C PHE A 370 -8.28 16.14 26.63
N GLU A 371 -7.60 15.05 27.04
CA GLU A 371 -8.07 14.16 28.10
C GLU A 371 -8.28 14.91 29.43
N TYR A 372 -7.35 15.78 29.80
CA TYR A 372 -7.48 16.63 30.98
C TYR A 372 -8.68 17.57 30.90
N ARG A 373 -8.91 18.22 29.75
CA ARG A 373 -10.10 19.06 29.53
C ARG A 373 -11.40 18.25 29.59
N LEU A 374 -11.41 17.04 29.04
CA LEU A 374 -12.58 16.16 29.10
C LEU A 374 -12.92 15.81 30.55
N GLN A 375 -11.92 15.47 31.36
CA GLN A 375 -12.09 15.22 32.79
C GLN A 375 -12.61 16.46 33.55
N GLN A 376 -12.18 17.67 33.17
CA GLN A 376 -12.71 18.91 33.73
C GLN A 376 -14.18 19.13 33.37
N ILE A 377 -14.53 18.93 32.10
CA ILE A 377 -15.92 19.03 31.62
C ILE A 377 -16.81 18.00 32.34
N ASP A 378 -16.37 16.75 32.47
CA ASP A 378 -17.11 15.72 33.21
C ASP A 378 -17.35 16.14 34.66
N ALA A 379 -16.33 16.69 35.34
CA ALA A 379 -16.46 17.18 36.72
C ALA A 379 -17.40 18.41 36.84
N GLU A 380 -17.37 19.32 35.87
CA GLU A 380 -18.28 20.46 35.80
C GLU A 380 -19.73 20.03 35.55
N ILE A 381 -19.93 19.06 34.66
CA ILE A 381 -21.23 18.44 34.41
C ILE A 381 -21.76 17.78 35.68
N ASP A 382 -20.93 16.99 36.37
CA ASP A 382 -21.29 16.36 37.64
C ASP A 382 -21.65 17.40 38.72
N ALA A 383 -20.87 18.49 38.81
CA ALA A 383 -21.16 19.58 39.74
C ALA A 383 -22.49 20.29 39.43
N CYS A 384 -22.76 20.59 38.15
CA CYS A 384 -24.03 21.14 37.69
C CYS A 384 -25.20 20.20 37.99
N PHE A 385 -25.01 18.88 37.82
CA PHE A 385 -26.01 17.88 38.19
C PHE A 385 -26.28 17.88 39.69
N GLU A 386 -25.24 17.90 40.53
CA GLU A 386 -25.39 17.95 41.98
C GLU A 386 -26.03 19.26 42.47
N GLU A 387 -25.78 20.38 41.78
CA GLU A 387 -26.45 21.65 42.03
C GLU A 387 -27.93 21.61 41.62
N ALA A 388 -28.25 21.09 40.44
CA ALA A 388 -29.63 20.91 39.98
C ALA A 388 -30.43 19.98 40.91
N LYS A 389 -29.82 18.89 41.39
CA LYS A 389 -30.43 17.99 42.40
C LYS A 389 -30.77 18.74 43.70
N ARG A 390 -29.89 19.66 44.14
CA ARG A 390 -30.11 20.49 45.33
C ARG A 390 -31.19 21.54 45.11
N GLY A 391 -31.23 22.18 43.95
CA GLY A 391 -32.18 23.24 43.61
C GLY A 391 -33.60 22.75 43.32
N TYR A 392 -33.74 21.55 42.76
CA TYR A 392 -35.02 20.99 42.29
C TYR A 392 -35.25 19.57 42.82
N PRO A 393 -35.44 19.38 44.15
CA PRO A 393 -35.56 18.05 44.74
C PRO A 393 -36.82 17.28 44.26
N GLN A 394 -37.84 17.99 43.78
CA GLN A 394 -39.08 17.41 43.23
C GLN A 394 -38.84 16.73 41.86
N ASP A 395 -37.88 17.25 41.07
CA ASP A 395 -37.56 16.78 39.72
C ASP A 395 -36.41 15.75 39.72
N HIS A 396 -35.86 15.45 40.89
CA HIS A 396 -34.76 14.50 41.09
C HIS A 396 -35.02 13.14 40.43
N THR A 397 -36.26 12.64 40.46
CA THR A 397 -36.64 11.37 39.84
C THR A 397 -36.53 11.40 38.31
N GLN A 398 -36.83 12.54 37.67
CA GLN A 398 -36.69 12.72 36.23
C GLN A 398 -35.23 12.95 35.81
N ILE A 399 -34.48 13.73 36.60
CA ILE A 399 -33.05 13.99 36.39
C ILE A 399 -32.23 12.70 36.54
N VAL A 400 -32.48 11.90 37.58
CA VAL A 400 -31.82 10.60 37.78
C VAL A 400 -32.19 9.62 36.67
N ALA A 401 -33.44 9.57 36.21
CA ALA A 401 -33.83 8.71 35.08
C ALA A 401 -33.09 9.05 33.77
N PHE A 402 -32.70 10.32 33.59
CA PHE A 402 -31.93 10.77 32.43
C PHE A 402 -30.42 10.45 32.56
N THR A 403 -29.84 10.61 33.76
CA THR A 403 -28.39 10.40 34.02
C THR A 403 -28.00 8.97 34.36
N SER A 404 -28.92 8.12 34.80
CA SER A 404 -28.66 6.70 35.10
C SER A 404 -28.77 5.78 33.88
N ARG A 405 -29.02 6.33 32.68
CA ARG A 405 -28.78 5.60 31.44
C ARG A 405 -27.27 5.44 31.26
N PRO A 406 -26.73 4.20 31.25
CA PRO A 406 -25.31 4.00 31.02
C PRO A 406 -24.90 4.71 29.73
N ALA A 407 -23.76 5.41 29.72
CA ALA A 407 -23.26 6.06 28.51
C ALA A 407 -23.22 5.08 27.31
N ALA A 408 -22.97 3.80 27.57
CA ALA A 408 -23.06 2.72 26.59
C ALA A 408 -24.46 2.57 25.94
N ALA A 409 -25.55 2.73 26.70
CA ALA A 409 -26.91 2.66 26.18
C ALA A 409 -27.28 3.92 25.38
N THR A 410 -26.80 5.10 25.79
CA THR A 410 -26.97 6.35 25.03
C THR A 410 -26.15 6.32 23.74
N ILE A 411 -24.91 5.82 23.79
CA ILE A 411 -24.05 5.59 22.62
C ILE A 411 -24.70 4.56 21.68
N GLU A 412 -25.25 3.46 22.20
CA GLU A 412 -25.92 2.45 21.36
C GLU A 412 -27.20 3.02 20.73
N THR A 413 -27.96 3.83 21.46
CA THR A 413 -29.15 4.53 20.91
C THR A 413 -28.72 5.51 19.81
N ALA A 414 -27.71 6.34 20.06
CA ALA A 414 -27.17 7.25 19.06
C ALA A 414 -26.60 6.50 17.85
N ARG A 415 -25.96 5.34 18.06
CA ARG A 415 -25.46 4.48 17.00
C ARG A 415 -26.59 3.91 16.14
N LEU A 416 -27.67 3.43 16.76
CA LEU A 416 -28.87 2.94 16.07
C LEU A 416 -29.56 4.07 15.29
N ASP A 417 -29.63 5.27 15.84
CA ASP A 417 -30.16 6.44 15.15
C ASP A 417 -29.31 6.84 13.95
N LEU A 418 -27.98 6.75 14.07
CA LEU A 418 -27.03 7.00 12.98
C LEU A 418 -27.12 5.91 11.89
N GLU A 419 -27.29 4.63 12.27
CA GLU A 419 -27.56 3.53 11.34
C GLU A 419 -28.89 3.73 10.59
N ARG A 420 -29.94 4.15 11.30
CA ARG A 420 -31.24 4.48 10.70
C ARG A 420 -31.15 5.66 9.73
N LEU A 421 -30.47 6.75 10.11
CA LEU A 421 -30.27 7.90 9.23
C LEU A 421 -29.46 7.51 7.99
N ASN A 422 -28.43 6.69 8.13
CA ASN A 422 -27.66 6.17 6.99
C ASN A 422 -28.49 5.25 6.08
N GLN A 423 -29.46 4.52 6.62
CA GLN A 423 -30.40 3.73 5.82
C GLN A 423 -31.37 4.64 5.05
N GLN A 424 -31.92 5.66 5.70
CA GLN A 424 -32.79 6.65 5.06
C GLN A 424 -32.05 7.42 3.96
N LEU A 425 -30.78 7.77 4.18
CA LEU A 425 -29.94 8.42 3.17
C LEU A 425 -29.74 7.52 1.94
N ARG A 426 -29.45 6.23 2.15
CA ARG A 426 -29.33 5.26 1.03
C ARG A 426 -30.63 5.09 0.26
N GLU A 427 -31.78 5.06 0.95
CA GLU A 427 -33.09 5.01 0.30
C GLU A 427 -33.37 6.27 -0.52
N ALA A 428 -33.01 7.44 0.01
CA ALA A 428 -33.09 8.72 -0.70
C ALA A 428 -32.15 8.76 -1.92
N GLU A 429 -30.93 8.24 -1.81
CA GLU A 429 -29.98 8.12 -2.93
C GLU A 429 -30.52 7.20 -4.03
N ILE A 430 -31.06 6.04 -3.68
CA ILE A 430 -31.70 5.12 -4.63
C ILE A 430 -32.90 5.79 -5.30
N ALA A 431 -33.74 6.48 -4.53
CA ALA A 431 -34.89 7.23 -5.06
C ALA A 431 -34.43 8.34 -6.02
N ASN A 432 -33.40 9.09 -5.66
CA ASN A 432 -32.79 10.12 -6.50
C ASN A 432 -32.21 9.53 -7.79
N GLN A 433 -31.51 8.39 -7.71
CA GLN A 433 -30.95 7.74 -8.88
C GLN A 433 -32.02 7.18 -9.82
N ARG A 434 -33.13 6.66 -9.26
CA ARG A 434 -34.33 6.32 -10.05
C ARG A 434 -34.95 7.55 -10.70
N ALA A 435 -35.12 8.65 -9.96
CA ALA A 435 -35.64 9.90 -10.48
C ALA A 435 -34.76 10.45 -11.62
N LYS A 436 -33.43 10.46 -11.46
CA LYS A 436 -32.48 10.83 -12.53
C LYS A 436 -32.59 9.94 -13.76
N SER A 437 -32.79 8.64 -13.56
CA SER A 437 -32.93 7.68 -14.65
C SER A 437 -34.25 7.89 -15.40
N MET A 438 -35.35 8.10 -14.68
CA MET A 438 -36.65 8.46 -15.26
C MET A 438 -36.59 9.81 -15.97
N TRP A 439 -35.92 10.80 -15.38
CA TRP A 439 -35.71 12.12 -15.98
C TRP A 439 -34.96 12.03 -17.30
N SER A 440 -33.89 11.23 -17.35
CA SER A 440 -33.13 10.98 -18.59
C SER A 440 -34.01 10.36 -19.69
N VAL A 441 -34.85 9.38 -19.32
CA VAL A 441 -35.81 8.77 -20.25
C VAL A 441 -36.86 9.77 -20.72
N MET A 442 -37.41 10.59 -19.81
CA MET A 442 -38.40 11.62 -20.15
C MET A 442 -37.80 12.70 -21.04
N LYS A 443 -36.57 13.15 -20.77
CA LYS A 443 -35.86 14.16 -21.57
C LYS A 443 -35.56 13.66 -22.99
N ALA A 444 -35.35 12.36 -23.15
CA ALA A 444 -35.21 11.73 -24.46
C ALA A 444 -36.55 11.58 -25.21
N GLY A 445 -37.66 11.34 -24.50
CA GLY A 445 -38.99 11.14 -25.10
C GLY A 445 -39.79 12.43 -25.35
N TRP A 446 -39.62 13.44 -24.49
CA TRP A 446 -40.41 14.67 -24.44
C TRP A 446 -39.55 15.89 -24.01
N PRO A 447 -38.57 16.29 -24.83
CA PRO A 447 -37.60 17.33 -24.46
C PRO A 447 -38.25 18.67 -24.10
N ASP A 448 -39.25 19.13 -24.85
CA ASP A 448 -39.91 20.42 -24.62
C ASP A 448 -40.67 20.50 -23.30
N LEU A 449 -41.25 19.37 -22.85
CA LEU A 449 -41.94 19.28 -21.56
C LEU A 449 -40.93 19.31 -20.42
N CYS A 450 -39.81 18.60 -20.58
CA CYS A 450 -38.73 18.58 -19.59
C CYS A 450 -38.07 19.95 -19.42
N THR A 451 -37.84 20.70 -20.51
CA THR A 451 -37.31 22.06 -20.43
C THR A 451 -38.25 22.99 -19.67
N ARG A 452 -39.55 22.96 -19.95
CA ARG A 452 -40.53 23.78 -19.21
C ARG A 452 -40.58 23.44 -17.72
N ALA A 453 -40.46 22.16 -17.37
CA ALA A 453 -40.42 21.72 -15.98
C ALA A 453 -39.12 22.11 -15.27
N GLU A 454 -37.97 22.10 -15.97
CA GLU A 454 -36.70 22.65 -15.47
C GLU A 454 -36.82 24.15 -15.20
N ASP A 455 -37.39 24.92 -16.14
CA ASP A 455 -37.59 26.37 -15.99
C ASP A 455 -38.53 26.71 -14.80
N GLU A 456 -39.60 25.94 -14.60
CA GLU A 456 -40.49 26.13 -13.45
C GLU A 456 -39.84 25.73 -12.12
N TYR A 457 -39.03 24.66 -12.11
CA TYR A 457 -38.30 24.24 -10.92
C TYR A 457 -37.26 25.28 -10.50
N ASP A 458 -36.48 25.78 -11.44
CA ASP A 458 -35.45 26.79 -11.18
C ASP A 458 -36.08 28.11 -10.67
N ARG A 459 -37.24 28.49 -11.22
CA ARG A 459 -38.03 29.62 -10.72
C ARG A 459 -38.48 29.40 -9.27
N ALA A 460 -39.03 28.23 -8.96
CA ALA A 460 -39.50 27.90 -7.61
C ALA A 460 -38.35 27.82 -6.58
N MET A 461 -37.20 27.25 -6.96
CA MET A 461 -36.03 27.19 -6.08
C MET A 461 -35.39 28.58 -5.87
N GLY A 462 -35.44 29.46 -6.87
CA GLY A 462 -35.08 30.87 -6.71
C GLY A 462 -35.96 31.58 -5.69
N GLU A 463 -37.29 31.41 -5.79
CA GLU A 463 -38.25 31.99 -4.83
C GLU A 463 -38.01 31.49 -3.39
N VAL A 464 -37.67 30.20 -3.20
CA VAL A 464 -37.34 29.63 -1.87
C VAL A 464 -36.01 30.15 -1.33
N ALA A 465 -34.99 30.29 -2.19
CA ALA A 465 -33.70 30.83 -1.79
C ALA A 465 -33.78 32.30 -1.38
N ASP A 466 -34.59 33.10 -2.09
CA ASP A 466 -34.83 34.51 -1.76
C ASP A 466 -35.60 34.66 -0.44
N GLN A 467 -36.56 33.77 -0.15
CA GLN A 467 -37.23 33.74 1.17
C GLN A 467 -36.28 33.34 2.30
N ALA A 468 -35.43 32.35 2.09
CA ALA A 468 -34.48 31.90 3.10
C ALA A 468 -33.37 32.93 3.40
N MET A 469 -33.02 33.79 2.44
CA MET A 469 -32.07 34.88 2.64
C MET A 469 -32.72 36.16 3.20
N GLY A 470 -34.00 36.40 2.96
CA GLY A 470 -34.73 37.54 3.51
C GLY A 470 -34.88 37.51 5.03
N ASP A 471 -34.87 36.32 5.66
CA ASP A 471 -34.99 36.16 7.11
C ASP A 471 -33.66 36.31 7.88
N VAL A 472 -32.53 36.53 7.20
CA VAL A 472 -31.19 36.64 7.83
C VAL A 472 -30.77 38.09 8.10
N ASP A 473 -31.42 39.09 7.47
CA ASP A 473 -31.07 40.51 7.62
C ASP A 473 -31.88 41.24 8.72
N ASP A 474 -32.77 40.55 9.46
CA ASP A 474 -33.62 41.12 10.53
C ASP A 474 -33.31 40.60 11.96
N GLU A 475 -32.17 39.92 12.18
CA GLU A 475 -31.56 39.67 13.51
C GLU A 475 -30.20 40.38 13.64
#